data_AF-H5WH99-F1
#
_entry.id   AF-H5WH99-F1
#
_cell.length_a   1.000
_cell.length_b   1.000
_cell.length_c   1.000
_cell.angle_alpha   90.00
_cell.angle_beta   90.00
_cell.angle_gamma   90.00
#
_symmetry.space_group_name_H-M   'P 1'
#
loop_
_entity.id
_entity.type
_entity.pdbx_description
1 polymer ?
#
loop_
_entity_poly.entity_id
_entity_poly.type
_entity_poly.pdbx_seq_one_letter_code
_entity_poly.pdbx_strand_id
1 'polypeptide(L)'
;MFCATSTGAAPLPCWGFGRSLQGAMLTFRPDQFDTFQQMADDAFVESMVGFARKELAPWVQFDSDAILRERIKSGVARARSHGFQWQSSLAKFVTLMLRFCPNFDSDPAVDALLARTDLAPEARADLLFSDITAEQWAAIEERYEPAAWQEFATGPVL
;
A
#
# COMPACT_ATOMS: atom_id res chain seq x y z
N MET A 1 15.71 92.32 9.56
CA MET A 1 15.99 92.93 8.24
C MET A 1 16.33 91.78 7.29
N PHE A 2 15.45 91.52 6.29
CA PHE A 2 15.54 90.62 5.11
C PHE A 2 15.90 89.12 5.34
N CYS A 3 15.00 88.15 5.01
CA CYS A 3 14.79 87.47 3.70
C CYS A 3 16.00 86.64 3.23
N ALA A 4 15.92 85.43 2.67
CA ALA A 4 14.83 84.54 2.24
C ALA A 4 15.42 83.12 1.91
N THR A 5 14.54 82.11 1.75
CA THR A 5 14.50 80.99 0.76
C THR A 5 15.81 80.38 0.20
N SER A 6 15.97 79.12 -0.18
CA SER A 6 15.27 77.83 -0.15
C SER A 6 16.24 76.81 -0.80
N THR A 7 15.85 75.53 -0.87
CA THR A 7 16.20 74.55 -1.94
C THR A 7 17.27 73.49 -1.63
N GLY A 8 16.85 72.21 -1.77
CA GLY A 8 17.66 71.09 -2.27
C GLY A 8 18.10 70.08 -1.18
N ALA A 9 17.33 69.05 -0.85
CA ALA A 9 17.09 67.80 -1.59
C ALA A 9 18.32 66.86 -1.67
N ALA A 10 18.35 65.83 -0.80
CA ALA A 10 18.67 64.44 -1.15
C ALA A 10 18.35 63.52 0.06
N PRO A 11 17.44 62.54 -0.07
CA PRO A 11 17.14 61.57 0.99
C PRO A 11 18.14 60.40 0.97
N LEU A 12 18.47 59.91 2.17
CA LEU A 12 19.31 58.74 2.41
C LEU A 12 18.67 57.47 1.81
N PRO A 13 19.45 56.53 1.23
CA PRO A 13 18.91 55.25 0.81
C PRO A 13 18.62 54.37 2.02
N CYS A 14 17.33 54.16 2.29
CA CYS A 14 16.85 53.11 3.18
C CYS A 14 17.22 51.75 2.58
N TRP A 15 18.09 51.00 3.25
CA TRP A 15 18.38 49.61 2.93
C TRP A 15 17.16 48.74 3.28
N GLY A 16 16.23 48.62 2.34
CA GLY A 16 15.13 47.65 2.38
C GLY A 16 15.56 46.31 1.82
N PHE A 17 16.25 45.48 2.61
CA PHE A 17 16.49 44.08 2.27
C PHE A 17 15.40 43.19 2.88
N GLY A 18 14.17 43.37 2.40
CA GLY A 18 13.07 42.43 2.60
C GLY A 18 13.13 41.33 1.53
N ARG A 19 14.01 40.34 1.69
CA ARG A 19 13.93 39.10 0.90
C ARG A 19 12.71 38.32 1.37
N SER A 20 11.60 38.47 0.66
CA SER A 20 10.48 37.53 0.74
C SER A 20 11.00 36.16 0.31
N LEU A 21 11.12 35.23 1.25
CA LEU A 21 11.18 33.81 0.93
C LEU A 21 9.79 33.43 0.42
N GLN A 22 9.59 33.51 -0.89
CA GLN A 22 8.50 32.79 -1.54
C GLN A 22 8.80 31.30 -1.32
N GLY A 23 8.15 30.73 -0.31
CA GLY A 23 8.06 29.29 -0.16
C GLY A 23 7.46 28.75 -1.44
N ALA A 24 8.29 28.07 -2.24
CA ALA A 24 7.79 27.12 -3.21
C ALA A 24 7.11 26.02 -2.41
N MET A 25 5.83 26.24 -2.08
CA MET A 25 4.95 25.18 -1.64
C MET A 25 4.84 24.23 -2.83
N LEU A 26 5.51 23.07 -2.73
CA LEU A 26 5.35 21.96 -3.66
C LEU A 26 3.89 21.49 -3.55
N THR A 27 3.01 22.15 -4.29
CA THR A 27 1.63 21.72 -4.48
C THR A 27 1.69 20.50 -5.38
N PHE A 28 1.91 19.32 -4.80
CA PHE A 28 1.79 18.05 -5.51
C PHE A 28 0.37 17.96 -6.07
N ARG A 29 0.25 17.93 -7.41
CA ARG A 29 -1.03 17.68 -8.06
C ARG A 29 -1.44 16.23 -7.78
N PRO A 30 -2.67 15.95 -7.33
CA PRO A 30 -3.14 14.60 -7.01
C PRO A 30 -2.83 13.59 -8.14
N ASP A 31 -3.07 13.98 -9.40
CA ASP A 31 -2.87 13.14 -10.58
C ASP A 31 -1.41 12.64 -10.77
N GLN A 32 -0.41 13.39 -10.28
CA GLN A 32 1.00 12.96 -10.34
C GLN A 32 1.31 11.91 -9.27
N PHE A 33 0.67 12.01 -8.10
CA PHE A 33 0.83 11.06 -7.01
C PHE A 33 0.25 9.69 -7.38
N ASP A 34 -0.91 9.68 -8.04
CA ASP A 34 -1.56 8.44 -8.49
C ASP A 34 -0.69 7.65 -9.48
N THR A 35 0.00 8.35 -10.39
CA THR A 35 0.93 7.71 -11.33
C THR A 35 2.10 7.04 -10.60
N PHE A 36 2.69 7.70 -9.60
CA PHE A 36 3.78 7.11 -8.82
C PHE A 36 3.30 5.92 -7.97
N GLN A 37 2.10 6.01 -7.40
CA GLN A 37 1.52 4.92 -6.62
C GLN A 37 1.25 3.69 -7.51
N GLN A 38 0.70 3.90 -8.70
CA GLN A 38 0.48 2.83 -9.68
C GLN A 38 1.80 2.14 -10.07
N MET A 39 2.86 2.92 -10.34
CA MET A 39 4.17 2.37 -10.66
C MET A 39 4.78 1.58 -9.49
N ALA A 40 4.59 2.04 -8.26
CA ALA A 40 5.05 1.34 -7.07
C ALA A 40 4.29 0.02 -6.85
N ASP A 41 2.98 0.02 -7.10
CA ASP A 41 2.13 -1.15 -7.01
C ASP A 41 2.50 -2.20 -8.07
N ASP A 42 2.71 -1.78 -9.32
CA ASP A 42 3.16 -2.69 -10.39
C ASP A 42 4.53 -3.30 -10.09
N ALA A 43 5.48 -2.49 -9.61
CA ALA A 43 6.81 -2.98 -9.20
C ALA A 43 6.74 -3.97 -8.04
N PHE A 44 5.82 -3.74 -7.09
CA PHE A 44 5.57 -4.67 -5.99
C PHE A 44 4.97 -6.00 -6.49
N VAL A 45 4.00 -5.95 -7.40
CA VAL A 45 3.40 -7.15 -8.01
C VAL A 45 4.46 -7.98 -8.72
N GLU A 46 5.32 -7.37 -9.54
CA GLU A 46 6.39 -8.09 -10.24
C GLU A 46 7.41 -8.70 -9.26
N SER A 47 7.73 -7.98 -8.19
CA SER A 47 8.60 -8.50 -7.12
C SER A 47 7.97 -9.73 -6.44
N MET A 48 6.66 -9.72 -6.21
CA MET A 48 5.95 -10.86 -5.63
C MET A 48 5.81 -12.04 -6.60
N VAL A 49 5.69 -11.81 -7.90
CA VAL A 49 5.76 -12.89 -8.91
C VAL A 49 7.10 -13.60 -8.81
N GLY A 50 8.21 -12.83 -8.78
CA GLY A 50 9.55 -13.37 -8.62
C GLY A 50 9.72 -14.17 -7.33
N PHE A 51 9.23 -13.62 -6.21
CA PHE A 51 9.21 -14.33 -4.92
C PHE A 51 8.40 -15.62 -4.98
N ALA A 52 7.18 -15.59 -5.51
CA ALA A 52 6.29 -16.75 -5.57
C ALA A 52 6.87 -17.86 -6.45
N ARG A 53 7.50 -17.51 -7.58
CA ARG A 53 8.19 -18.49 -8.43
C ARG A 53 9.38 -19.16 -7.74
N LYS A 54 10.07 -18.45 -6.84
CA LYS A 54 11.28 -18.93 -6.17
C LYS A 54 10.98 -19.69 -4.89
N GLU A 55 10.15 -19.12 -4.02
CA GLU A 55 9.91 -19.61 -2.66
C GLU A 55 8.60 -20.42 -2.55
N LEU A 56 7.65 -20.19 -3.46
CA LEU A 56 6.33 -20.86 -3.47
C LEU A 56 6.14 -21.77 -4.71
N ALA A 57 7.23 -22.15 -5.37
CA ALA A 57 7.21 -22.90 -6.63
C ALA A 57 6.24 -24.11 -6.62
N PRO A 58 6.19 -24.96 -5.56
CA PRO A 58 5.28 -26.11 -5.55
C PRO A 58 3.80 -25.76 -5.71
N TRP A 59 3.38 -24.59 -5.20
CA TRP A 59 1.98 -24.16 -5.19
C TRP A 59 1.58 -23.37 -6.44
N VAL A 60 2.52 -22.66 -7.07
CA VAL A 60 2.23 -21.80 -8.23
C VAL A 60 2.78 -22.34 -9.56
N GLN A 61 3.43 -23.50 -9.57
CA GLN A 61 4.09 -24.07 -10.77
C GLN A 61 3.19 -24.21 -12.00
N PHE A 62 1.89 -24.44 -11.81
CA PHE A 62 0.93 -24.62 -12.91
C PHE A 62 0.33 -23.31 -13.42
N ASP A 63 0.48 -22.21 -12.68
CA ASP A 63 0.00 -20.92 -13.12
C ASP A 63 0.95 -20.33 -14.17
N SER A 64 0.40 -19.67 -15.18
CA SER A 64 1.18 -18.78 -16.04
C SER A 64 1.52 -17.49 -15.29
N ASP A 65 2.55 -16.75 -15.72
CA ASP A 65 2.89 -15.47 -15.08
C ASP A 65 1.74 -14.47 -15.14
N ALA A 66 0.93 -14.51 -16.20
CA ALA A 66 -0.27 -13.69 -16.32
C ALA A 66 -1.30 -14.04 -15.22
N ILE A 67 -1.59 -15.32 -15.02
CA ILE A 67 -2.51 -15.77 -13.97
C ILE A 67 -1.96 -15.42 -12.58
N LEU A 68 -0.67 -15.63 -12.36
CA LEU A 68 -0.03 -15.37 -11.08
C LEU A 68 -0.06 -13.87 -10.73
N ARG A 69 0.18 -12.97 -11.70
CA ARG A 69 0.02 -11.53 -11.49
C ARG A 69 -1.40 -11.17 -11.07
N GLU A 70 -2.41 -11.69 -11.77
CA GLU A 70 -3.81 -11.38 -11.45
C GLU A 70 -4.19 -11.91 -10.06
N ARG A 71 -3.74 -13.11 -9.69
CA ARG A 71 -3.92 -13.62 -8.32
C ARG A 71 -3.26 -12.72 -7.28
N ILE A 72 -2.01 -12.30 -7.50
CA ILE A 72 -1.30 -11.40 -6.59
C ILE A 72 -2.05 -10.07 -6.45
N LYS A 73 -2.50 -9.47 -7.55
CA LYS A 73 -3.30 -8.23 -7.51
C LYS A 73 -4.59 -8.41 -6.72
N SER A 74 -5.35 -9.47 -6.98
CA SER A 74 -6.55 -9.81 -6.21
C SER A 74 -6.24 -9.95 -4.71
N GLY A 75 -5.15 -10.62 -4.37
CA GLY A 75 -4.74 -10.80 -2.98
C GLY A 75 -4.31 -9.50 -2.31
N VAL A 76 -3.63 -8.60 -3.03
CA VAL A 76 -3.28 -7.26 -2.54
C VAL A 76 -4.54 -6.43 -2.29
N ALA A 77 -5.49 -6.42 -3.22
CA ALA A 77 -6.75 -5.71 -3.06
C ALA A 77 -7.53 -6.23 -1.83
N ARG A 78 -7.59 -7.56 -1.67
CA ARG A 78 -8.23 -8.19 -0.50
C ARG A 78 -7.52 -7.83 0.80
N ALA A 79 -6.19 -7.89 0.83
CA ALA A 79 -5.40 -7.46 1.98
C ALA A 79 -5.63 -5.97 2.34
N ARG A 80 -5.74 -5.08 1.33
CA ARG A 80 -6.07 -3.66 1.56
C ARG A 80 -7.46 -3.45 2.16
N SER A 81 -8.44 -4.30 1.82
CA SER A 81 -9.78 -4.26 2.43
C SER A 81 -9.76 -4.56 3.94
N HIS A 82 -8.76 -5.35 4.38
CA HIS A 82 -8.45 -5.57 5.79
C HIS A 82 -7.59 -4.45 6.41
N GLY A 83 -7.36 -3.35 5.71
CA GLY A 83 -6.67 -2.17 6.21
C GLY A 83 -5.13 -2.27 6.24
N PHE A 84 -4.54 -3.31 5.66
CA PHE A 84 -3.07 -3.39 5.53
C PHE A 84 -2.56 -2.36 4.53
N GLN A 85 -1.47 -1.68 4.89
CA GLN A 85 -0.83 -0.63 4.09
C GLN A 85 0.63 -0.98 3.75
N TRP A 86 1.29 -1.77 4.60
CA TRP A 86 2.71 -2.08 4.43
C TRP A 86 2.91 -3.26 3.48
N GLN A 87 3.85 -3.11 2.55
CA GLN A 87 4.20 -4.16 1.58
C GLN A 87 4.53 -5.51 2.25
N SER A 88 5.17 -5.49 3.43
CA SER A 88 5.45 -6.70 4.20
C SER A 88 4.19 -7.45 4.63
N SER A 89 3.16 -6.73 5.08
CA SER A 89 1.88 -7.31 5.49
C SER A 89 1.07 -7.79 4.30
N LEU A 90 1.07 -7.02 3.21
CA LEU A 90 0.45 -7.42 1.94
C LEU A 90 1.09 -8.71 1.41
N ALA A 91 2.43 -8.78 1.38
CA ALA A 91 3.16 -9.97 0.93
C ALA A 91 2.86 -11.19 1.82
N LYS A 92 2.81 -11.00 3.14
CA LYS A 92 2.41 -12.03 4.11
C LYS A 92 1.02 -12.59 3.81
N PHE A 93 0.04 -11.71 3.66
CA PHE A 93 -1.34 -12.09 3.36
C PHE A 93 -1.45 -12.83 2.03
N VAL A 94 -0.87 -12.29 0.96
CA VAL A 94 -0.87 -12.91 -0.38
C VAL A 94 -0.18 -14.27 -0.36
N THR A 95 0.91 -14.41 0.40
CA THR A 95 1.61 -15.69 0.57
C THR A 95 0.70 -16.75 1.20
N LEU A 96 -0.09 -16.38 2.21
CA LEU A 96 -1.07 -17.29 2.80
C LEU A 96 -2.14 -17.70 1.78
N MET A 97 -2.65 -16.76 0.98
CA MET A 97 -3.62 -17.06 -0.07
C MET A 97 -3.09 -18.03 -1.12
N LEU A 98 -1.86 -17.82 -1.59
CA LEU A 98 -1.22 -18.66 -2.61
C LEU A 98 -0.88 -20.06 -2.09
N ARG A 99 -0.55 -20.16 -0.79
CA ARG A 99 -0.11 -21.42 -0.17
C ARG A 99 -1.26 -22.29 0.30
N PHE A 100 -2.25 -21.70 0.96
CA PHE A 100 -3.32 -22.42 1.65
C PHE A 100 -4.62 -22.34 0.86
N CYS A 101 -5.30 -21.19 0.90
CA CYS A 101 -6.51 -20.96 0.12
C CYS A 101 -6.79 -19.46 -0.07
N PRO A 102 -7.38 -19.04 -1.20
CA PRO A 102 -7.74 -17.65 -1.45
C PRO A 102 -8.80 -17.08 -0.51
N ASN A 103 -9.59 -17.94 0.14
CA ASN A 103 -10.70 -17.58 1.02
C ASN A 103 -10.40 -17.83 2.51
N PHE A 104 -9.13 -17.96 2.89
CA PHE A 104 -8.74 -18.32 4.27
C PHE A 104 -9.24 -17.30 5.30
N ASP A 105 -9.35 -16.04 4.91
CA ASP A 105 -9.82 -14.93 5.73
C ASP A 105 -11.34 -14.92 5.93
N SER A 106 -12.09 -15.77 5.24
CA SER A 106 -13.51 -16.01 5.51
C SER A 106 -13.75 -17.05 6.61
N ASP A 107 -12.69 -17.72 7.08
CA ASP A 107 -12.80 -18.61 8.23
C ASP A 107 -13.12 -17.81 9.50
N PRO A 108 -14.07 -18.25 10.35
CA PRO A 108 -14.46 -17.49 11.54
C PRO A 108 -13.31 -17.17 12.51
N ALA A 109 -12.30 -18.03 12.64
CA ALA A 109 -11.17 -17.77 13.51
C ALA A 109 -10.25 -16.69 12.94
N VAL A 110 -10.06 -16.71 11.61
CA VAL A 110 -9.22 -15.74 10.89
C VAL A 110 -9.92 -14.39 10.81
N ASP A 111 -11.21 -14.37 10.45
CA ASP A 111 -12.03 -13.16 10.40
C ASP A 111 -12.06 -12.47 11.76
N ALA A 112 -12.26 -13.21 12.84
CA ALA A 112 -12.22 -12.66 14.20
C ALA A 112 -10.87 -12.02 14.54
N LEU A 113 -9.75 -12.60 14.09
CA LEU A 113 -8.41 -12.06 14.28
C LEU A 113 -8.20 -10.79 13.44
N LEU A 114 -8.65 -10.80 12.18
CA LEU A 114 -8.56 -9.66 11.25
C LEU A 114 -9.49 -8.50 11.63
N ALA A 115 -10.61 -8.77 12.30
CA ALA A 115 -11.56 -7.77 12.77
C ALA A 115 -11.12 -7.05 14.06
N ARG A 116 -10.03 -7.50 14.71
CA ARG A 116 -9.52 -6.88 15.94
C ARG A 116 -9.16 -5.41 15.73
N THR A 117 -9.80 -4.53 16.51
CA THR A 117 -9.55 -3.07 16.49
C THR A 117 -8.61 -2.63 17.60
N ASP A 118 -8.28 -3.52 18.53
CA ASP A 118 -7.31 -3.30 19.60
C ASP A 118 -5.85 -3.39 19.12
N LEU A 119 -5.65 -3.85 17.88
CA LEU A 119 -4.34 -3.99 17.23
C LEU A 119 -4.26 -3.11 15.99
N ALA A 120 -3.05 -2.60 15.70
CA ALA A 120 -2.77 -2.01 14.40
C ALA A 120 -2.91 -3.08 13.30
N PRO A 121 -3.37 -2.71 12.08
CA PRO A 121 -3.52 -3.66 10.98
C PRO A 121 -2.31 -4.56 10.81
N GLU A 122 -1.11 -3.99 10.77
CA GLU A 122 0.11 -4.75 10.49
C GLU A 122 0.48 -5.77 11.58
N ALA A 123 0.12 -5.49 12.83
CA ALA A 123 0.31 -6.44 13.92
C ALA A 123 -0.59 -7.68 13.74
N ARG A 124 -1.78 -7.53 13.13
CA ARG A 124 -2.68 -8.67 12.85
C ARG A 124 -2.08 -9.59 11.80
N ALA A 125 -1.37 -9.06 10.81
CA ALA A 125 -0.71 -9.87 9.79
C ALA A 125 0.38 -10.79 10.38
N ASP A 126 1.05 -10.36 11.45
CA ASP A 126 2.01 -11.20 12.16
C ASP A 126 1.34 -12.35 12.90
N LEU A 127 0.18 -12.07 13.53
CA LEU A 127 -0.57 -13.07 14.28
C LEU A 127 -1.15 -14.18 13.39
N LEU A 128 -1.41 -13.91 12.10
CA LEU A 128 -1.80 -14.95 11.15
C LEU A 128 -0.79 -16.10 11.07
N PHE A 129 0.50 -15.83 11.27
CA PHE A 129 1.55 -16.85 11.24
C PHE A 129 1.86 -17.47 12.60
N SER A 130 1.56 -16.77 13.71
CA SER A 130 1.89 -17.26 15.06
C SER A 130 0.75 -17.94 15.78
N ASP A 131 -0.50 -17.52 15.54
CA ASP A 131 -1.64 -17.88 16.41
C ASP A 131 -2.54 -18.96 15.78
N ILE A 132 -2.49 -19.14 14.47
CA ILE A 132 -3.26 -20.18 13.77
C ILE A 132 -2.44 -21.47 13.74
N THR A 133 -2.95 -22.54 14.37
CA THR A 133 -2.26 -23.83 14.44
C THR A 133 -2.29 -24.57 13.10
N ALA A 134 -1.39 -25.55 12.93
CA ALA A 134 -1.34 -26.36 11.72
C ALA A 134 -2.67 -27.13 11.49
N GLU A 135 -3.32 -27.58 12.56
CA GLU A 135 -4.62 -28.25 12.50
C GLU A 135 -5.73 -27.30 12.03
N GLN A 136 -5.70 -26.05 12.48
CA GLN A 136 -6.64 -25.02 12.01
C GLN A 136 -6.41 -24.71 10.52
N TRP A 137 -5.15 -24.59 10.09
CA TRP A 137 -4.82 -24.44 8.67
C TRP A 137 -5.32 -25.61 7.82
N ALA A 138 -5.18 -26.86 8.28
CA ALA A 138 -5.70 -28.01 7.56
C ALA A 138 -7.24 -27.96 7.41
N ALA A 139 -7.96 -27.55 8.47
CA ALA A 139 -9.42 -27.39 8.41
C ALA A 139 -9.87 -26.25 7.49
N ILE A 140 -9.04 -25.21 7.34
CA ILE A 140 -9.26 -24.10 6.39
C ILE A 140 -9.01 -24.56 4.96
N GLU A 141 -7.96 -25.36 4.71
CA GLU A 141 -7.67 -25.94 3.40
C GLU A 141 -8.80 -26.86 2.90
N GLU A 142 -9.49 -27.58 3.78
CA GLU A 142 -10.66 -28.40 3.40
C GLU A 142 -11.82 -27.55 2.83
N ARG A 143 -11.88 -26.26 3.18
CA ARG A 143 -12.86 -25.29 2.68
C ARG A 143 -12.32 -24.48 1.48
N TYR A 144 -11.28 -24.97 0.81
CA TYR A 144 -10.67 -24.31 -0.35
C TYR A 144 -11.68 -24.06 -1.47
N GLU A 145 -11.90 -22.78 -1.80
CA GLU A 145 -12.75 -22.37 -2.93
C GLU A 145 -11.92 -21.70 -4.03
N PRO A 146 -11.57 -22.41 -5.12
CA PRO A 146 -10.72 -21.86 -6.18
C PRO A 146 -11.34 -20.66 -6.92
N ALA A 147 -12.68 -20.52 -6.89
CA ALA A 147 -13.39 -19.40 -7.50
C ALA A 147 -13.14 -18.06 -6.79
N ALA A 148 -12.70 -18.06 -5.53
CA ALA A 148 -12.50 -16.84 -4.75
C ALA A 148 -11.40 -15.92 -5.31
N TRP A 149 -10.53 -16.39 -6.21
CA TRP A 149 -9.58 -15.54 -6.93
C TRP A 149 -10.25 -14.58 -7.94
N GLN A 150 -11.41 -14.96 -8.50
CA GLN A 150 -12.09 -14.23 -9.56
C GLN A 150 -12.94 -13.07 -9.02
N GLU A 151 -13.42 -13.17 -7.78
CA GLU A 151 -14.28 -12.17 -7.15
C GLU A 151 -13.58 -10.81 -6.98
N PHE A 152 -12.25 -10.81 -6.82
CA PHE A 152 -11.46 -9.59 -6.53
C PHE A 152 -10.60 -9.12 -7.71
N ALA A 153 -10.60 -9.85 -8.83
CA ALA A 153 -9.82 -9.48 -10.03
C ALA A 153 -10.41 -8.29 -10.80
N THR A 154 -11.63 -7.85 -10.44
CA THR A 154 -12.40 -6.84 -11.20
C THR A 154 -12.40 -5.45 -10.56
N GLY A 155 -11.69 -5.25 -9.45
CA GLY A 155 -11.62 -3.96 -8.75
C GLY A 155 -10.43 -3.11 -9.19
N PRO A 156 -10.55 -1.77 -9.29
CA PRO A 156 -9.39 -0.91 -9.43
C PRO A 156 -8.48 -1.10 -8.20
N VAL A 157 -7.17 -1.23 -8.44
CA VAL A 157 -6.15 -1.15 -7.39
C VAL A 157 -6.13 0.31 -6.93
N LEU A 158 -6.96 0.63 -5.94
CA LEU A 158 -7.04 1.95 -5.30
C LEU A 158 -5.91 2.11 -4.28
#